data_AF-S6V8D1-F1
#
_entry.id   AF-S6V8D1-F1
#
_cell.length_a   1.000
_cell.length_b   1.000
_cell.length_c   1.000
_cell.angle_alpha   90.00
_cell.angle_beta   90.00
_cell.angle_gamma   90.00
#
_symmetry.space_group_name_H-M   'P 1'
#
loop_
_entity.id
_entity.type
_entity.pdbx_description
1 polymer ?
#
loop_
_entity_poly.entity_id
_entity_poly.type
_entity_poly.pdbx_seq_one_letter_code
_entity_poly.pdbx_strand_id
1 'polypeptide(L)'
;MDVILAGSGAQNLDPKLWVGNTSRDDAAVYALDDERGVVSTTDFFMPIVDDPFDFGRIAATNAISDIYAMGGDPLMAIAILGWPVNVLPPEVA
;
A
#
# COMPACT_ATOMS: atom_id res chain seq x y z
N MET A 1 -2.78 7.62 -15.33
CA MET A 1 -2.17 6.32 -15.00
C MET A 1 -1.24 5.83 -16.11
N ASP A 2 -1.68 5.82 -17.37
CA ASP A 2 -0.86 5.30 -18.49
C ASP A 2 0.48 6.03 -18.68
N VAL A 3 0.55 7.35 -18.45
CA VAL A 3 1.81 8.12 -18.53
C VAL A 3 2.78 7.81 -17.38
N ILE A 4 2.26 7.46 -16.19
CA ILE A 4 3.09 7.12 -15.02
C ILE A 4 3.69 5.72 -15.19
N LEU A 5 2.91 4.79 -15.78
CA LEU A 5 3.33 3.42 -16.02
C LEU A 5 4.14 3.24 -17.32
N ALA A 6 4.03 4.17 -18.28
CA ALA A 6 4.74 4.11 -19.56
C ALA A 6 6.28 4.14 -19.44
N GLY A 7 6.81 4.64 -18.32
CA GLY A 7 8.25 4.74 -18.07
C GLY A 7 8.86 3.59 -17.27
N SER A 8 8.07 2.60 -16.83
CA SER A 8 8.53 1.59 -15.85
C SER A 8 9.53 0.56 -16.37
N GLY A 9 10.12 0.76 -17.57
CA GLY A 9 11.05 -0.19 -18.19
C GLY A 9 10.37 -1.52 -18.53
N ALA A 10 11.10 -2.42 -19.19
CA ALA A 10 10.61 -3.75 -19.50
C ALA A 10 10.00 -4.38 -18.25
N GLN A 11 8.70 -4.70 -18.34
CA GLN A 11 7.96 -5.43 -17.32
C GLN A 11 8.80 -6.67 -16.98
N ASN A 12 9.42 -6.68 -15.81
CA ASN A 12 10.13 -7.87 -15.35
C ASN A 12 9.08 -8.96 -15.18
N LEU A 13 8.98 -9.83 -16.18
CA LEU A 13 8.21 -11.06 -16.17
C LEU A 13 8.91 -12.08 -15.28
N ASP A 14 9.30 -11.70 -14.06
CA ASP A 14 9.74 -12.66 -13.07
C ASP A 14 8.55 -13.60 -12.85
N PRO A 15 8.66 -14.91 -13.15
CA PRO A 15 7.55 -15.84 -12.99
C PRO A 15 7.05 -15.91 -11.54
N LYS A 16 7.86 -15.47 -10.57
CA LYS A 16 7.47 -15.36 -9.17
C LYS A 16 6.59 -14.14 -8.88
N LEU A 17 6.53 -13.14 -9.74
CA LEU A 17 5.60 -12.02 -9.60
C LEU A 17 4.23 -12.44 -10.13
N TRP A 18 3.44 -13.12 -9.28
CA TRP A 18 2.11 -13.62 -9.63
C TRP A 18 1.12 -12.51 -9.97
N VAL A 19 1.20 -11.40 -9.22
CA VAL A 19 0.40 -10.20 -9.46
C VAL A 19 1.34 -9.01 -9.43
N GLY A 20 1.39 -8.30 -10.55
CA GLY A 20 2.27 -7.15 -10.76
C GLY A 20 1.51 -5.99 -11.38
N ASN A 21 2.24 -4.95 -11.76
CA ASN A 21 1.68 -3.71 -12.28
C ASN A 21 0.99 -3.83 -13.67
N THR A 22 1.00 -5.01 -14.28
CA THR A 22 0.24 -5.33 -15.51
C THR A 22 -1.24 -5.51 -15.25
N SER A 23 -1.61 -6.08 -14.10
CA SER A 23 -2.99 -6.13 -13.66
C SER A 23 -3.24 -4.92 -12.77
N ARG A 24 -4.38 -4.25 -12.97
CA ARG A 24 -4.79 -3.09 -12.16
C ARG A 24 -5.37 -3.58 -10.83
N ASP A 25 -4.70 -4.52 -10.19
CA ASP A 25 -5.12 -5.13 -8.93
C ASP A 25 -4.72 -4.25 -7.74
N ASP A 26 -5.38 -4.46 -6.61
CA ASP A 26 -5.24 -3.63 -5.41
C ASP A 26 -3.89 -3.83 -4.67
N ALA A 27 -3.12 -4.86 -5.02
CA ALA A 27 -1.81 -5.12 -4.42
C ALA A 27 -0.89 -5.96 -5.34
N ALA A 28 0.41 -5.97 -5.04
CA ALA A 28 1.35 -6.88 -5.69
C ALA A 28 1.47 -8.19 -4.91
N VAL A 29 1.66 -9.32 -5.61
CA VAL A 29 1.87 -10.63 -4.99
C VAL A 29 3.13 -11.28 -5.55
N TYR A 30 4.06 -11.61 -4.67
CA TYR A 30 5.31 -12.29 -5.01
C TYR A 30 5.39 -13.68 -4.37
N ALA A 31 5.66 -14.69 -5.18
CA ALA A 31 5.75 -16.09 -4.79
C ALA A 31 6.97 -16.36 -3.90
N LEU A 32 6.74 -17.02 -2.77
CA LEU A 32 7.79 -17.65 -1.96
C LEU A 32 8.08 -19.06 -2.48
N ASP A 33 7.03 -19.78 -2.87
CA ASP A 33 7.03 -21.11 -3.48
C ASP A 33 5.78 -21.29 -4.36
N ASP A 34 5.48 -22.52 -4.79
CA ASP A 34 4.37 -22.81 -5.71
C ASP A 34 2.98 -22.64 -5.07
N GLU A 35 2.88 -22.52 -3.75
CA GLU A 35 1.61 -22.47 -3.01
C GLU A 35 1.44 -21.19 -2.18
N ARG A 36 2.54 -20.49 -1.85
CA ARG A 36 2.53 -19.33 -0.96
C ARG A 36 3.13 -18.10 -1.63
N GLY A 37 2.48 -16.96 -1.44
CA GLY A 37 2.96 -15.65 -1.86
C GLY A 37 2.88 -14.61 -0.75
N VAL A 38 3.69 -13.57 -0.86
CA VAL A 38 3.63 -12.35 -0.05
C VAL A 38 2.84 -11.31 -0.81
N VAL A 39 1.76 -10.82 -0.19
CA VAL A 39 1.00 -9.68 -0.68
C VAL A 39 1.64 -8.40 -0.12
N SER A 40 1.89 -7.43 -0.97
CA SER A 40 2.41 -6.11 -0.60
C SER A 40 1.52 -5.04 -1.22
N THR A 41 0.93 -4.21 -0.36
CA THR A 41 0.20 -2.99 -0.73
C THR A 41 0.78 -1.79 -0.01
N THR A 42 0.54 -0.59 -0.55
CA THR A 42 0.84 0.66 0.11
C THR A 42 -0.22 1.69 -0.29
N ASP A 43 -0.85 2.32 0.69
CA ASP A 43 -1.74 3.45 0.46
C ASP A 43 -1.48 4.54 1.51
N PHE A 44 -1.53 5.79 1.09
CA PHE A 44 -1.37 6.96 1.93
C PHE A 44 -2.11 8.14 1.30
N PHE A 45 -2.72 8.98 2.14
CA PHE A 45 -3.50 10.11 1.68
C PHE A 45 -3.43 11.30 2.64
N MET A 46 -3.87 12.45 2.16
CA MET A 46 -3.97 13.69 2.94
C MET A 46 -5.13 13.58 3.96
N PRO A 47 -5.11 14.32 5.08
CA PRO A 47 -6.17 14.27 6.08
C PRO A 47 -7.57 14.45 5.49
N ILE A 48 -8.46 13.49 5.79
CA ILE A 48 -9.88 13.49 5.34
C ILE A 48 -10.87 13.82 6.46
N VAL A 49 -10.39 13.83 7.71
CA VAL A 49 -11.14 14.17 8.92
C VAL A 49 -10.27 15.03 9.83
N ASP A 50 -10.91 15.79 10.71
CA ASP A 50 -10.22 16.74 11.59
C ASP A 50 -9.50 16.08 12.78
N ASP A 51 -10.01 14.93 13.25
CA ASP A 51 -9.39 14.18 14.34
C ASP A 51 -8.21 13.35 13.83
N PRO A 52 -6.96 13.61 14.27
CA PRO A 52 -5.78 12.92 13.76
C PRO A 52 -5.79 11.42 14.05
N PHE A 53 -6.38 11.01 15.18
CA PHE A 53 -6.43 9.61 15.58
C PHE A 53 -7.40 8.82 14.70
N ASP A 54 -8.59 9.36 14.44
CA ASP A 54 -9.55 8.77 13.51
C ASP A 54 -9.03 8.80 12.07
N PHE A 55 -8.31 9.85 11.65
CA PHE A 55 -7.60 9.87 10.38
C PHE A 55 -6.63 8.69 10.26
N GLY A 56 -5.76 8.47 11.27
CA GLY A 56 -4.83 7.34 11.30
C GLY A 56 -5.53 5.99 11.23
N ARG A 57 -6.65 5.83 11.95
CA ARG A 57 -7.48 4.61 11.90
C ARG A 57 -8.07 4.36 10.52
N ILE A 58 -8.61 5.38 9.87
CA ILE A 58 -9.19 5.25 8.53
C ILE A 58 -8.09 4.93 7.51
N ALA A 59 -6.95 5.62 7.56
CA ALA A 59 -5.80 5.36 6.70
C ALA A 59 -5.26 3.94 6.83
N ALA A 60 -5.04 3.48 8.07
CA ALA A 60 -4.60 2.11 8.33
C ALA A 60 -5.62 1.07 7.86
N THR A 61 -6.93 1.31 8.10
CA THR A 61 -8.00 0.40 7.67
C THR A 61 -8.04 0.28 6.16
N ASN A 62 -7.94 1.41 5.45
CA ASN A 62 -7.93 1.44 4.00
C ASN A 62 -6.72 0.69 3.42
N ALA A 63 -5.51 1.00 3.88
CA ALA A 63 -4.30 0.32 3.42
C ALA A 63 -4.29 -1.19 3.71
N ILE A 64 -4.86 -1.63 4.83
CA ILE A 64 -4.96 -3.07 5.17
C ILE A 64 -6.05 -3.76 4.32
N SER A 65 -7.07 -3.03 3.88
CA SER A 65 -8.20 -3.61 3.17
C SER A 65 -7.84 -4.31 1.86
N ASP A 66 -6.80 -3.83 1.15
CA ASP A 66 -6.31 -4.49 -0.07
C ASP A 66 -5.78 -5.91 0.21
N ILE A 67 -5.15 -6.12 1.38
CA ILE A 67 -4.67 -7.46 1.77
C ILE A 67 -5.86 -8.42 1.92
N TYR A 68 -6.93 -7.98 2.57
CA TYR A 68 -8.14 -8.78 2.71
C TYR A 68 -8.86 -8.97 1.37
N ALA A 69 -8.88 -7.96 0.49
CA ALA A 69 -9.45 -8.06 -0.85
C ALA A 69 -8.74 -9.13 -1.71
N MET A 70 -7.42 -9.27 -1.53
CA MET A 70 -6.60 -10.32 -2.14
C MET A 70 -6.73 -11.69 -1.45
N GLY A 71 -7.54 -11.81 -0.39
CA GLY A 71 -7.74 -13.04 0.37
C GLY A 71 -6.57 -13.39 1.31
N GLY A 72 -5.67 -12.43 1.58
CA GLY A 72 -4.53 -12.59 2.48
C GLY A 72 -4.88 -12.31 3.94
N ASP A 73 -3.96 -12.71 4.83
CA ASP A 73 -3.99 -12.38 6.26
C ASP A 73 -2.85 -11.38 6.57
N PRO A 74 -3.12 -10.17 7.09
CA PRO A 74 -2.10 -9.17 7.36
C PRO A 74 -1.09 -9.64 8.43
N LEU A 75 0.18 -9.76 8.05
CA LEU A 75 1.25 -10.20 8.96
C LEU A 75 1.95 -9.03 9.67
N MET A 76 2.08 -7.89 8.99
CA MET A 76 2.79 -6.71 9.49
C MET A 76 2.32 -5.45 8.76
N ALA A 77 2.59 -4.30 9.38
CA ALA A 77 2.39 -2.98 8.77
C ALA A 77 3.57 -2.07 9.13
N ILE A 78 3.88 -1.13 8.24
CA ILE A 78 4.89 -0.08 8.44
C ILE A 78 4.19 1.26 8.24
N ALA A 79 4.33 2.17 9.20
CA ALA A 79 3.74 3.50 9.10
C ALA A 79 4.51 4.38 8.11
N ILE A 80 3.78 5.07 7.23
CA ILE A 80 4.29 6.12 6.34
C ILE A 80 3.62 7.42 6.77
N LEU A 81 4.41 8.38 7.26
CA LEU A 81 3.91 9.66 7.77
C LEU A 81 4.68 10.82 7.15
N GLY A 82 3.96 11.72 6.49
CA GLY A 82 4.45 13.05 6.13
C GLY A 82 3.87 14.09 7.08
N TRP A 83 4.72 14.81 7.82
CA TRP A 83 4.27 15.78 8.82
C TRP A 83 4.90 17.17 8.60
N PRO A 84 4.11 18.26 8.55
CA PRO A 84 4.63 19.60 8.39
C PRO A 84 5.13 20.15 9.74
N VAL A 85 6.30 19.71 10.19
CA VAL A 85 6.89 20.04 11.51
C VAL A 85 7.03 21.54 11.83
N ASN A 86 7.04 22.41 10.80
CA ASN A 86 7.11 23.86 10.97
C ASN A 86 5.73 24.52 11.17
N VAL A 87 4.66 23.77 10.94
CA VAL A 87 3.27 24.25 11.00
C VAL A 87 2.51 23.57 12.14
N LEU A 88 2.77 22.28 12.38
CA LEU A 88 2.08 21.48 13.39
C LEU A 88 3.06 20.82 14.37
N PRO A 89 2.80 20.91 15.69
CA PRO A 89 3.57 20.19 16.70
C PRO A 89 3.44 18.66 16.54
N PRO A 90 4.48 17.86 16.85
CA PRO A 90 4.40 16.39 16.82
C PRO A 90 3.35 15.79 17.75
N GLU A 91 2.94 16.52 18.80
CA GLU A 91 1.94 16.06 19.78
C GLU A 91 0.52 15.98 19.21
N VAL A 92 0.29 16.53 18.02
CA VAL A 92 -0.99 16.45 17.29
C VAL A 92 -1.03 15.23 16.35
N ALA A 93 0.11 14.56 16.12
CA ALA A 93 0.20 13.39 15.25
C ALA A 93 -0.41 12.13 15.88
#